data_AF-A0A183VAU3-F1
#
_entry.id   AF-A0A183VAU3-F1
#
_cell.length_a   1.000
_cell.length_b   1.000
_cell.length_c   1.000
_cell.angle_alpha   90.00
_cell.angle_beta   90.00
_cell.angle_gamma   90.00
#
_symmetry.space_group_name_H-M   'P 1'
#
loop_
_entity.id
_entity.type
_entity.pdbx_description
1 polymer ?
#
loop_
_entity_poly.entity_id
_entity_poly.type
_entity_poly.pdbx_seq_one_letter_code
_entity_poly.pdbx_strand_id
1 'polypeptide(L)'
;MGGKQQAVGWWRSAYEEDVWGEPPWYIVVLIRFNYLVMVTMAIIAEWLRSYHLIRCPGAEEREVQKSFVPLDDPFVTLYVNNLYRMGSDVVNRPLAGPPDAIMKIRERATHDFGWSYQFTGAVQEAINMGSYNYLGFSGSASGCAEIVVDMMRTNGIGLCGTRHEFGISSVSE
;
A
#
# COMPACT_ATOMS: atom_id res chain seq x y z
N MET A 1 2.85 28.65 -42.61
CA MET A 1 2.69 27.27 -42.10
C MET A 1 3.16 27.25 -40.66
N GLY A 2 2.24 27.05 -39.72
CA GLY A 2 2.54 27.06 -38.29
C GLY A 2 1.32 26.56 -37.53
N GLY A 3 1.08 25.25 -37.60
CA GLY A 3 0.01 24.61 -36.85
C GLY A 3 0.29 24.74 -35.36
N LYS A 4 -0.59 25.43 -34.64
CA LYS A 4 -0.54 25.48 -33.18
C LYS A 4 -0.74 24.05 -32.65
N GLN A 5 0.27 23.50 -31.98
CA GLN A 5 0.11 22.29 -31.18
C GLN A 5 -0.99 22.56 -30.15
N GLN A 6 -2.11 21.82 -30.27
CA GLN A 6 -3.11 21.76 -29.22
C GLN A 6 -2.42 21.12 -28.00
N ALA A 7 -2.34 21.89 -26.92
CA ALA A 7 -1.97 21.33 -25.63
C ALA A 7 -3.03 20.28 -25.27
N VAL A 8 -2.64 19.00 -25.28
CA VAL A 8 -3.42 17.91 -24.73
C VAL A 8 -3.46 18.07 -23.21
N GLY A 9 -4.30 18.99 -22.76
CA GLY A 9 -4.69 19.09 -21.36
C GLY A 9 -5.51 17.85 -21.02
N TRP A 10 -5.07 17.11 -20.02
CA TRP A 10 -5.87 16.06 -19.41
C TRP A 10 -7.07 16.73 -18.72
N TRP A 11 -8.21 16.78 -19.42
CA TRP A 11 -9.46 17.24 -18.83
C TRP A 11 -9.93 16.17 -17.84
N ARG A 12 -9.82 16.46 -16.54
CA ARG A 12 -10.53 15.68 -15.52
C ARG A 12 -12.02 16.02 -15.61
N SER A 13 -12.88 15.03 -15.35
CA SER A 13 -14.34 15.06 -15.56
C SER A 13 -15.00 16.32 -14.96
N ALA A 14 -16.08 16.80 -15.60
CA ALA A 14 -16.87 17.96 -15.16
C ALA A 14 -17.58 17.80 -13.80
N TYR A 15 -17.49 16.62 -13.18
CA TYR A 15 -18.09 16.27 -11.88
C TYR A 15 -17.07 16.19 -10.74
N GLU A 16 -15.97 16.93 -10.84
CA GLU A 16 -14.98 17.10 -9.77
C GLU A 16 -15.28 18.40 -9.00
N GLU A 17 -16.53 18.64 -8.61
CA GLU A 17 -16.74 19.48 -7.43
C GLU A 17 -16.08 18.71 -6.28
N ASP A 18 -15.11 19.32 -5.59
CA ASP A 18 -14.56 18.82 -4.33
C ASP A 18 -15.75 18.56 -3.40
N VAL A 19 -16.27 17.33 -3.41
CA VAL A 19 -17.39 16.87 -2.56
C VAL A 19 -17.06 17.14 -1.09
N TRP A 20 -15.76 17.23 -0.81
CA TRP A 20 -15.13 17.58 0.44
C TRP A 20 -14.22 18.76 0.15
N GLY A 21 -14.69 20.00 0.34
CA GLY A 21 -13.89 21.21 0.09
C GLY A 21 -12.50 21.19 0.74
N GLU A 22 -11.64 22.16 0.38
CA GLU A 22 -10.25 22.20 0.87
C GLU A 22 -10.15 21.91 2.38
N PRO A 23 -9.22 21.04 2.81
CA PRO A 23 -9.11 20.68 4.22
C PRO A 23 -8.85 21.95 5.05
N PRO A 24 -9.46 22.08 6.24
CA PRO A 24 -9.18 23.20 7.12
C PRO A 24 -7.68 23.42 7.30
N TRP A 25 -7.25 24.68 7.29
CA TRP A 25 -5.83 25.05 7.29
C TRP A 25 -5.04 24.42 8.44
N TYR A 26 -5.66 24.20 9.60
CA TYR A 26 -5.02 23.59 10.75
C TYR A 26 -4.67 22.11 10.52
N ILE A 27 -5.46 21.38 9.73
CA ILE A 27 -5.15 19.98 9.35
C ILE A 27 -3.87 19.95 8.51
N VAL A 28 -3.75 20.87 7.55
CA VAL A 28 -2.55 20.99 6.71
C VAL A 28 -1.32 21.31 7.57
N VAL A 29 -1.45 22.22 8.54
CA VAL A 29 -0.38 22.54 9.49
C VAL A 29 0.01 21.32 10.33
N LEU A 30 -0.97 20.59 10.87
CA LEU A 30 -0.71 19.39 11.68
C LEU A 30 -0.02 18.28 10.88
N ILE A 31 -0.42 18.05 9.63
CA ILE A 31 0.23 17.06 8.76
C ILE A 31 1.68 17.45 8.48
N ARG A 32 1.92 18.72 8.14
CA ARG A 32 3.28 19.23 7.89
C ARG A 32 4.15 19.17 9.15
N PHE A 33 3.57 19.47 10.30
CA PHE A 33 4.25 19.36 11.59
C PHE A 33 4.59 17.91 11.92
N ASN A 34 3.66 16.97 11.75
CA ASN A 34 3.92 15.55 11.94
C ASN A 34 5.05 15.05 11.03
N TYR A 35 4.99 15.41 9.74
CA TYR A 35 6.05 15.06 8.79
C TYR A 35 7.41 15.63 9.21
N LEU A 36 7.45 16.91 9.63
CA LEU A 36 8.67 17.54 10.13
C LEU A 36 9.23 16.77 11.34
N VAL A 37 8.39 16.46 12.34
CA VAL A 37 8.82 15.73 13.54
C VAL A 37 9.37 14.35 13.17
N MET A 38 8.68 13.58 12.33
CA MET A 38 9.14 12.25 11.93
C MET A 38 10.48 12.29 11.19
N VAL A 39 10.64 13.21 10.24
CA VAL A 39 11.89 13.34 9.46
C VAL A 39 13.04 13.84 10.34
N THR A 40 12.79 14.83 11.22
CA THR A 40 13.83 15.32 12.13
C THR A 40 14.28 14.22 13.10
N MET A 41 13.37 13.43 13.66
CA MET A 41 13.71 12.31 14.53
C MET A 41 14.49 11.21 13.79
N ALA A 42 14.16 10.95 12.53
CA ALA A 42 14.91 10.02 11.69
C ALA A 42 16.35 10.48 11.46
N ILE A 43 16.55 11.77 11.14
CA ILE A 43 17.89 12.34 10.96
C ILE A 43 18.70 12.24 12.25
N ILE A 44 18.09 12.56 13.40
CA ILE A 44 18.75 12.42 14.71
C ILE A 44 19.13 10.96 14.97
N ALA A 45 18.24 10.01 14.70
CA ALA A 45 18.52 8.59 14.89
C ALA A 45 19.69 8.10 14.00
N GLU A 46 19.74 8.55 12.74
CA GLU A 46 20.83 8.23 11.83
C GLU A 46 22.16 8.86 12.28
N TRP A 47 22.10 10.12 12.73
CA TRP A 47 23.24 10.81 13.32
C TRP A 47 23.77 10.03 14.53
N LEU A 48 22.91 9.62 15.47
CA LEU A 48 23.30 8.81 16.63
C LEU A 48 23.91 7.44 16.24
N ARG A 49 23.42 6.80 15.17
CA ARG A 49 24.01 5.56 14.64
C ARG A 49 25.38 5.80 14.03
N SER A 50 25.59 6.90 13.31
CA SER A 50 26.89 7.24 12.73
C SER A 50 27.99 7.41 13.80
N TYR A 51 27.63 7.92 14.99
CA TYR A 51 28.51 7.99 16.17
C TYR A 51 28.56 6.69 16.99
N HIS A 52 27.97 5.59 16.50
CA HIS A 52 27.94 4.28 17.15
C HIS A 52 27.30 4.27 18.56
N LEU A 53 26.45 5.27 18.86
CA LEU A 53 25.72 5.36 20.14
C LEU A 53 24.52 4.42 20.18
N ILE A 54 23.97 4.09 19.01
CA ILE A 54 22.86 3.16 18.84
C ILE A 54 23.35 2.00 17.97
N ARG A 55 23.19 0.77 18.47
CA ARG A 55 23.54 -0.43 17.72
C ARG A 55 22.60 -0.59 16.52
N CYS A 56 23.16 -0.65 15.32
CA CYS A 56 22.45 -0.94 14.08
C CYS A 56 22.73 -2.40 13.68
N PRO A 57 21.76 -3.32 13.76
CA PRO A 57 21.92 -4.69 13.25
C PRO A 57 21.74 -4.78 11.72
N GLY A 58 21.50 -3.67 11.02
CA GLY A 58 21.38 -3.63 9.57
C GLY A 58 22.69 -3.99 8.86
N ALA A 59 22.58 -4.46 7.62
CA ALA A 59 23.75 -4.73 6.79
C ALA A 59 24.44 -3.42 6.38
N GLU A 60 25.72 -3.30 6.70
CA GLU A 60 26.55 -2.20 6.23
C GLU A 60 27.30 -2.60 4.96
N GLU A 61 27.52 -1.63 4.08
CA GLU A 61 28.29 -1.84 2.87
C GLU A 61 29.75 -2.16 3.20
N ARG A 62 30.30 -3.21 2.57
CA ARG A 62 31.69 -3.61 2.78
C ARG A 62 32.63 -2.54 2.23
N GLU A 63 33.80 -2.37 2.84
CA GLU A 63 34.81 -1.38 2.38
C GLU A 63 35.17 -1.51 0.89
N VAL A 64 35.23 -2.75 0.38
CA VAL A 64 35.52 -3.03 -1.05
C VAL A 64 34.41 -2.53 -1.98
N GLN A 65 33.19 -2.39 -1.48
CA GLN A 65 32.01 -2.00 -2.26
C GLN A 65 31.80 -0.48 -2.29
N LYS A 66 32.34 0.25 -1.31
CA LYS A 66 32.25 1.73 -1.23
C LYS A 66 32.84 2.48 -2.43
N SER A 67 33.64 1.81 -3.27
CA SER A 67 34.16 2.39 -4.52
C SER A 67 33.13 2.40 -5.66
N PHE A 68 32.05 1.62 -5.55
CA PHE A 68 30.97 1.62 -6.55
C PHE A 68 30.02 2.79 -6.33
N VAL A 69 29.20 3.06 -7.35
CA VAL A 69 28.12 4.05 -7.22
C VAL A 69 27.12 3.53 -6.18
N PRO A 70 26.72 4.35 -5.19
CA PRO A 70 25.70 3.98 -4.22
C PRO A 70 24.43 3.50 -4.94
N LEU A 71 23.92 2.33 -4.54
CA LEU A 71 22.71 1.76 -5.11
C LEU A 71 21.46 2.42 -4.53
N ASP A 72 21.56 2.92 -3.29
CA ASP A 72 20.47 3.48 -2.52
C ASP A 72 20.48 5.01 -2.53
N ASP A 73 19.27 5.58 -2.58
CA ASP A 73 19.07 7.00 -2.38
C ASP A 73 19.13 7.31 -0.86
N PRO A 74 19.90 8.33 -0.41
CA PRO A 74 20.07 8.61 1.01
C PRO A 74 18.76 8.90 1.74
N PHE A 75 17.79 9.54 1.07
CA PHE A 75 16.49 9.81 1.66
C PHE A 75 15.64 8.55 1.75
N VAL A 76 15.67 7.70 0.72
CA VAL A 76 15.01 6.38 0.76
C VAL A 76 15.58 5.54 1.90
N THR A 77 16.89 5.51 2.10
CA THR A 77 17.53 4.76 3.20
C THR A 77 17.12 5.33 4.56
N LEU A 78 17.12 6.66 4.72
CA LEU A 78 16.62 7.33 5.92
C LEU A 78 15.17 6.93 6.22
N TYR A 79 14.30 6.97 5.20
CA TYR A 79 12.88 6.63 5.31
C TYR A 79 12.67 5.16 5.67
N VAL A 80 13.32 4.25 4.95
CA VAL A 80 13.20 2.80 5.16
C VAL A 80 13.65 2.42 6.56
N ASN A 81 14.82 2.91 6.98
CA ASN A 81 15.40 2.55 8.27
C ASN A 81 14.66 3.19 9.45
N ASN A 82 14.11 4.39 9.33
CA ASN A 82 13.61 5.10 10.52
C ASN A 82 12.08 5.18 10.58
N LEU A 83 11.40 5.31 9.44
CA LEU A 83 9.95 5.47 9.41
C LEU A 83 9.28 4.15 9.05
N TYR A 84 9.62 3.59 7.89
CA TYR A 84 8.96 2.39 7.38
C TYR A 84 9.22 1.17 8.27
N ARG A 85 10.48 0.91 8.67
CA ARG A 85 10.81 -0.21 9.56
C ARG A 85 10.02 -0.16 10.86
N MET A 86 9.93 1.01 11.49
CA MET A 86 9.18 1.18 12.74
C MET A 86 7.68 0.98 12.54
N GLY A 87 7.10 1.50 11.46
CA GLY A 87 5.68 1.31 11.14
C GLY A 87 5.34 -0.09 10.62
N SER A 88 6.33 -0.83 10.14
CA SER A 88 6.14 -2.11 9.46
C SER A 88 5.46 -3.16 10.34
N ASP A 89 5.58 -3.08 11.67
CA ASP A 89 4.91 -4.02 12.55
C ASP A 89 3.37 -3.93 12.42
N VAL A 90 2.84 -2.73 12.18
CA VAL A 90 1.40 -2.50 12.04
C VAL A 90 0.95 -2.75 10.60
N VAL A 91 1.66 -2.20 9.62
CA VAL A 91 1.20 -2.19 8.22
C VAL A 91 1.46 -3.50 7.47
N ASN A 92 2.44 -4.30 7.91
CA ASN A 92 2.86 -5.53 7.22
C ASN A 92 2.57 -6.80 8.01
N ARG A 93 1.52 -6.82 8.84
CA ARG A 93 1.18 -8.04 9.59
C ARG A 93 0.70 -9.12 8.61
N PRO A 94 1.29 -10.33 8.64
CA PRO A 94 0.93 -11.35 7.69
C PRO A 94 -0.45 -11.95 8.03
N LEU A 95 -1.25 -12.13 6.99
CA LEU A 95 -2.56 -12.76 7.12
C LEU A 95 -2.43 -14.28 7.21
N ALA A 96 -3.30 -14.87 8.02
CA ALA A 96 -3.47 -16.31 8.22
C ALA A 96 -4.67 -16.86 7.44
N GLY A 97 -5.09 -16.17 6.38
CA GLY A 97 -6.28 -16.52 5.61
C GLY A 97 -6.74 -15.38 4.69
N PRO A 98 -7.91 -15.54 4.06
CA PRO A 98 -8.52 -14.49 3.26
C PRO A 98 -8.81 -13.21 4.07
N PRO A 99 -8.72 -12.02 3.44
CA PRO A 99 -9.15 -10.76 4.05
C PRO A 99 -10.67 -10.64 4.00
N ASP A 100 -11.36 -11.35 4.90
CA ASP A 100 -12.80 -11.23 5.12
C ASP A 100 -13.14 -10.05 6.06
N ALA A 101 -14.42 -9.84 6.38
CA ALA A 101 -14.86 -8.83 7.36
C ALA A 101 -14.17 -9.01 8.72
N ILE A 102 -13.99 -10.25 9.15
CA ILE A 102 -13.10 -10.64 10.25
C ILE A 102 -11.89 -11.35 9.63
N MET A 103 -10.73 -10.70 9.71
CA MET A 103 -9.48 -11.23 9.18
C MET A 103 -8.66 -11.89 10.28
N LYS A 104 -7.95 -12.97 9.91
CA LYS A 104 -7.02 -13.67 10.79
C LYS A 104 -5.61 -13.15 10.54
N ILE A 105 -4.97 -12.59 11.57
CA ILE A 105 -3.62 -12.03 11.51
C ILE A 105 -2.69 -12.92 12.33
N ARG A 106 -1.51 -13.25 11.77
CA ARG A 106 -0.46 -13.95 12.52
C ARG A 106 0.20 -12.96 13.48
N GLU A 107 0.21 -13.33 14.76
CA GLU A 107 0.95 -12.55 15.75
C GLU A 107 2.45 -12.72 15.57
N ARG A 108 3.16 -11.61 15.72
CA ARG A 108 4.62 -11.57 15.70
C ARG A 108 5.10 -10.56 16.74
N ALA A 109 6.31 -10.79 17.22
CA ALA A 109 7.04 -9.88 18.08
C ALA A 109 8.36 -9.50 17.41
N THR A 110 8.84 -8.30 17.73
CA THR A 110 10.20 -7.85 17.41
C THR A 110 10.88 -7.42 18.69
N HIS A 111 12.14 -7.83 18.85
CA HIS A 111 13.00 -7.46 19.99
C HIS A 111 14.10 -6.48 19.58
N ASP A 112 14.13 -6.12 18.30
CA ASP A 112 15.13 -5.29 17.66
C ASP A 112 14.47 -4.20 16.82
N PHE A 113 13.36 -3.62 17.29
CA PHE A 113 12.73 -2.44 16.67
C PHE A 113 12.42 -2.61 15.16
N GLY A 114 11.91 -3.78 14.80
CA GLY A 114 11.43 -4.10 13.46
C GLY A 114 12.51 -4.56 12.48
N TRP A 115 13.74 -4.80 12.94
CA TRP A 115 14.79 -5.39 12.10
C TRP A 115 14.54 -6.87 11.79
N SER A 116 14.06 -7.61 12.78
CA SER A 116 13.60 -8.98 12.63
C SER A 116 12.27 -9.20 13.33
N TYR A 117 11.53 -10.20 12.85
CA TYR A 117 10.24 -10.59 13.39
C TYR A 117 10.22 -12.07 13.69
N GLN A 118 9.69 -12.42 14.86
CA GLN A 118 9.48 -13.80 15.27
C GLN A 118 7.98 -14.05 15.42
N PHE A 119 7.49 -15.11 14.77
CA PHE A 119 6.10 -15.52 14.93
C PHE A 119 5.91 -16.17 16.30
N THR A 120 4.87 -15.75 17.01
CA THR A 120 4.51 -16.34 18.31
C THR A 120 3.76 -17.67 18.14
N GLY A 121 3.30 -17.97 16.92
CA GLY A 121 2.43 -19.11 16.61
C GLY A 121 0.94 -18.82 16.83
N ALA A 122 0.61 -17.76 17.55
CA ALA A 122 -0.76 -17.34 17.78
C ALA A 122 -1.38 -16.67 16.54
N VAL A 123 -2.71 -16.71 16.48
CA VAL A 123 -3.52 -16.06 15.46
C VAL A 123 -4.54 -15.21 16.16
N GLN A 124 -4.61 -13.95 15.77
CA GLN A 124 -5.60 -13.02 16.28
C GLN A 124 -6.63 -12.70 15.19
N GLU A 125 -7.89 -12.63 15.59
CA GLU A 125 -8.96 -12.13 14.73
C GLU A 125 -9.10 -10.62 14.89
N ALA A 126 -9.19 -9.91 13.78
CA ALA A 126 -9.33 -8.46 13.73
C ALA A 126 -10.37 -8.05 12.70
N ILE A 127 -11.04 -6.92 12.93
CA ILE A 127 -12.00 -6.37 11.97
C ILE A 127 -11.24 -5.73 10.81
N ASN A 128 -11.59 -6.09 9.58
CA ASN A 128 -11.04 -5.47 8.38
C ASN A 128 -11.75 -4.14 8.10
N MET A 129 -11.10 -3.03 8.47
CA MET A 129 -11.58 -1.67 8.17
C MET A 129 -10.97 -1.06 6.90
N GLY A 130 -9.99 -1.73 6.28
CA GLY A 130 -9.17 -1.16 5.20
C GLY A 130 -9.59 -1.60 3.80
N SER A 131 -10.08 -2.82 3.66
CA SER A 131 -10.37 -3.42 2.36
C SER A 131 -11.68 -4.20 2.37
N TYR A 132 -12.74 -3.60 2.94
CA TYR A 132 -14.08 -4.19 2.99
C TYR A 132 -14.37 -5.01 1.73
N ASN A 133 -14.73 -6.28 1.93
CA ASN A 133 -15.03 -7.22 0.86
C ASN A 133 -16.37 -6.88 0.19
N TYR A 134 -16.44 -5.72 -0.45
CA TYR A 134 -17.68 -5.17 -1.00
C TYR A 134 -18.25 -6.07 -2.10
N LEU A 135 -17.36 -6.66 -2.90
CA LEU A 135 -17.75 -7.53 -4.01
C LEU A 135 -17.93 -8.99 -3.58
N GLY A 136 -17.69 -9.33 -2.32
CA GLY A 136 -17.79 -10.72 -1.83
C GLY A 136 -16.61 -11.62 -2.21
N PHE A 137 -15.76 -11.27 -3.17
CA PHE A 137 -14.71 -12.16 -3.69
C PHE A 137 -13.63 -12.60 -2.70
N SER A 138 -13.36 -11.85 -1.64
CA SER A 138 -12.26 -12.19 -0.74
C SER A 138 -12.64 -13.16 0.37
N GLY A 139 -13.93 -13.42 0.61
CA GLY A 139 -14.42 -14.20 1.76
C GLY A 139 -14.77 -15.65 1.40
N SER A 140 -14.64 -16.55 2.38
CA SER A 140 -14.95 -17.99 2.20
C SER A 140 -16.44 -18.31 2.06
N ALA A 141 -17.31 -17.36 2.41
CA ALA A 141 -18.75 -17.57 2.52
C ALA A 141 -19.58 -16.98 1.36
N SER A 142 -18.96 -16.35 0.37
CA SER A 142 -19.70 -15.41 -0.49
C SER A 142 -20.48 -16.04 -1.63
N GLY A 143 -20.25 -17.30 -2.03
CA GLY A 143 -20.94 -17.91 -3.19
C GLY A 143 -20.68 -17.22 -4.53
N CYS A 144 -20.06 -16.04 -4.50
CA CYS A 144 -19.91 -15.12 -5.62
C CYS A 144 -18.85 -15.65 -6.57
N ALA A 145 -17.78 -16.24 -6.04
CA ALA A 145 -16.76 -16.92 -6.83
C ALA A 145 -17.37 -18.09 -7.61
N GLU A 146 -18.20 -18.91 -6.96
CA GLU A 146 -18.88 -20.05 -7.58
C GLU A 146 -19.84 -19.58 -8.69
N ILE A 147 -20.66 -18.56 -8.41
CA ILE A 147 -21.58 -17.98 -9.41
C ILE A 147 -20.81 -17.42 -10.60
N VAL A 148 -19.73 -16.67 -10.36
CA VAL A 148 -18.91 -16.12 -11.45
C VAL A 148 -18.25 -17.22 -12.26
N VAL A 149 -17.72 -18.27 -11.61
CA VAL A 149 -17.15 -19.44 -12.30
C VAL A 149 -18.19 -20.15 -13.16
N ASP A 150 -19.40 -20.36 -12.65
CA ASP A 150 -20.47 -21.00 -13.42
C ASP A 150 -20.94 -20.11 -14.58
N MET A 151 -21.07 -18.80 -14.36
CA MET A 151 -21.37 -17.85 -15.44
C MET A 151 -20.29 -17.83 -16.52
N MET A 152 -19.02 -17.91 -16.14
CA MET A 152 -17.90 -18.01 -17.08
C MET A 152 -17.89 -19.35 -17.82
N ARG A 153 -18.27 -20.46 -17.16
CA ARG A 153 -18.41 -21.77 -17.82
C ARG A 153 -19.54 -21.77 -18.85
N THR A 154 -20.67 -21.11 -18.52
CA THR A 154 -21.84 -21.07 -19.40
C THR A 154 -21.67 -20.08 -20.56
N ASN A 155 -21.09 -18.90 -20.31
CA ASN A 155 -21.07 -17.80 -21.28
C ASN A 155 -19.68 -17.53 -21.90
N GLY A 156 -18.64 -18.22 -21.44
CA GLY A 156 -17.25 -17.94 -21.82
C GLY A 156 -16.63 -16.76 -21.06
N ILE A 157 -15.34 -16.52 -21.29
CA ILE A 157 -14.54 -15.51 -20.57
C ILE A 157 -14.59 -14.14 -21.29
N GLY A 158 -15.08 -14.09 -22.53
CA GLY A 158 -15.14 -12.88 -23.34
C GLY A 158 -16.52 -12.63 -23.91
N LEU A 159 -17.00 -11.39 -23.80
CA LEU A 159 -18.17 -10.90 -24.50
C LEU A 159 -17.69 -10.24 -25.81
N CYS A 160 -18.14 -10.74 -26.96
CA CYS A 160 -17.62 -10.38 -28.29
C CYS A 160 -18.03 -8.97 -28.80
N GLY A 161 -18.39 -8.04 -27.91
CA GLY A 161 -18.79 -6.67 -28.25
C GLY A 161 -19.89 -6.15 -27.34
N THR A 162 -20.01 -4.83 -27.25
CA THR A 162 -21.11 -4.19 -26.51
C THR A 162 -22.42 -4.25 -27.31
N ARG A 163 -23.59 -4.01 -26.68
CA ARG A 163 -24.86 -3.90 -27.43
C ARG A 163 -24.82 -2.85 -28.54
N HIS A 164 -24.06 -1.76 -28.32
CA HIS A 164 -23.85 -0.72 -29.34
C HIS A 164 -23.03 -1.21 -30.55
N GLU A 165 -22.28 -2.30 -30.40
CA GLU A 165 -21.48 -2.95 -31.44
C GLU A 165 -22.11 -4.26 -31.93
N PHE A 166 -23.44 -4.41 -31.81
CA PHE A 166 -24.19 -5.61 -32.18
C PHE A 166 -23.85 -6.89 -31.36
N GLY A 167 -23.17 -6.75 -30.23
CA GLY A 167 -22.98 -7.84 -29.28
C GLY A 167 -24.31 -8.23 -28.63
N ILE A 168 -24.74 -9.48 -28.83
CA ILE A 168 -25.96 -10.05 -28.22
C ILE A 168 -25.53 -11.21 -27.33
N SER A 169 -25.79 -11.10 -26.03
CA SER A 169 -25.64 -12.18 -25.06
C SER A 169 -26.80 -12.15 -24.07
N SER A 170 -27.17 -13.31 -23.51
CA SER A 170 -28.22 -13.42 -22.49
C SER A 170 -27.86 -12.71 -21.17
N VAL A 171 -26.58 -12.42 -20.94
CA VAL A 171 -26.09 -11.70 -19.75
C VAL A 171 -26.23 -10.18 -19.92
N SER A 172 -26.16 -9.71 -21.16
CA SER A 172 -26.32 -8.31 -21.51
C SER A 172 -27.75 -8.02 -21.95
N GLU A 173 -28.78 -8.62 -21.33
CA GLU A 173 -30.20 -8.29 -21.55
C GLU A 173 -30.69 -7.16 -20.64
#